data_AF-A0A8B8Z0D3-F1
#
_entry.id   AF-A0A8B8Z0D3-F1
#
_cell.length_a   1.000
_cell.length_b   1.000
_cell.length_c   1.000
_cell.angle_alpha   90.00
_cell.angle_beta   90.00
_cell.angle_gamma   90.00
#
_symmetry.space_group_name_H-M   'P 1'
#
loop_
_entity.id
_entity.type
_entity.pdbx_description
1 polymer ?
#
loop_
_entity_poly.entity_id
_entity_poly.type
_entity_poly.pdbx_seq_one_letter_code
_entity_poly.pdbx_strand_id
1 'polypeptide(L)'
;MANTRTVLDVEEYPDTEVQKNRVLTLEEWQEKWVNHKIAFHQERGHQLLKKHLDTFLKGEKQLRVFFPLCGKAVEMKWFADRGHSVVGVEISELGIREFFTEQNLSYSEEQIMEIPGAKVFKSSSGNISLYCCSLFDLPRANIGKFDRIWDRGALVAINPGDRKRYADIMLSLTRTGFQYLLSVFSYDPTKHAGSKADSAISCKLEMGI
;
A
#
# COMPACT_ATOMS: atom_id res chain seq x y z
N MET A 1 35.94 22.01 22.76
CA MET A 1 35.67 20.64 22.26
C MET A 1 34.65 20.75 21.15
N ALA A 2 35.03 20.36 19.95
CA ALA A 2 34.27 20.60 18.73
C ALA A 2 32.99 19.76 18.70
N ASN A 3 31.88 20.42 18.35
CA ASN A 3 30.56 19.83 18.16
C ASN A 3 30.49 19.24 16.74
N THR A 4 30.81 17.96 16.59
CA THR A 4 30.77 17.26 15.30
C THR A 4 29.31 16.93 14.96
N ARG A 5 28.62 17.86 14.30
CA ARG A 5 27.41 17.54 13.54
C ARG A 5 27.84 16.68 12.36
N THR A 6 27.56 15.39 12.42
CA THR A 6 27.58 14.51 11.25
C THR A 6 26.49 14.96 10.30
N VAL A 7 26.87 15.80 9.34
CA VAL A 7 26.09 16.01 8.11
C VAL A 7 26.24 14.72 7.33
N LEU A 8 25.17 13.92 7.28
CA LEU A 8 25.09 12.86 6.29
C LEU A 8 24.96 13.57 4.95
N ASP A 9 25.99 13.48 4.12
CA ASP A 9 25.95 13.92 2.72
C ASP A 9 24.85 13.13 2.02
N VAL A 10 23.66 13.74 1.93
CA VAL A 10 22.62 13.31 1.01
C VAL A 10 23.06 13.87 -0.33
N GLU A 11 23.73 13.05 -1.15
CA GLU A 11 23.84 13.34 -2.58
C GLU A 11 22.41 13.47 -3.13
N GLU A 12 21.95 14.69 -3.36
CA GLU A 12 20.74 14.95 -4.13
C GLU A 12 21.01 14.49 -5.56
N TYR A 13 20.57 13.29 -5.90
CA TYR A 13 20.59 12.81 -7.28
C TYR A 13 19.60 13.67 -8.10
N PRO A 14 20.05 14.44 -9.11
CA PRO A 14 19.17 15.29 -9.92
C PRO A 14 18.25 14.50 -10.87
N ASP A 15 18.23 13.17 -10.75
CA ASP A 15 17.76 12.23 -11.77
C ASP A 15 16.34 11.71 -11.56
N THR A 16 15.46 12.49 -10.90
CA THR A 16 14.02 12.18 -10.83
C THR A 16 13.38 12.03 -12.22
N GLU A 17 14.03 12.54 -13.27
CA GLU A 17 13.62 12.41 -14.65
C GLU A 17 13.86 11.03 -15.27
N VAL A 18 14.81 10.23 -14.78
CA VAL A 18 15.26 8.98 -15.45
C VAL A 18 14.13 7.99 -15.66
N GLN A 19 13.20 7.93 -14.71
CA GLN A 19 12.07 7.00 -14.75
C GLN A 19 10.75 7.67 -15.14
N LYS A 20 10.73 8.97 -15.48
CA LYS A 20 9.49 9.76 -15.61
C LYS A 20 8.48 9.18 -16.62
N ASN A 21 8.98 8.52 -17.66
CA ASN A 21 8.18 7.92 -18.73
C ASN A 21 7.91 6.42 -18.54
N ARG A 22 8.32 5.83 -17.42
CA ARG A 22 8.07 4.41 -17.14
C ARG A 22 6.57 4.19 -16.94
N VAL A 23 6.04 3.21 -17.66
CA VAL A 23 4.65 2.78 -17.53
C VAL A 23 4.62 1.26 -17.37
N LEU A 24 3.83 0.81 -16.40
CA LEU A 24 3.44 -0.59 -16.21
C LEU A 24 1.90 -0.61 -16.21
N THR A 25 1.30 -1.49 -17.01
CA THR A 25 -0.17 -1.59 -17.13
C THR A 25 -0.79 -2.44 -16.02
N LEU A 26 -2.11 -2.38 -15.90
CA LEU A 26 -2.85 -3.21 -14.93
C LEU A 26 -2.73 -4.70 -15.27
N GLU A 27 -2.74 -5.04 -16.56
CA GLU A 27 -2.60 -6.40 -17.07
C GLU A 27 -1.22 -6.97 -16.73
N GLU A 28 -0.15 -6.18 -16.85
CA GLU A 28 1.21 -6.60 -16.47
C GLU A 28 1.32 -6.85 -14.95
N TRP A 29 0.59 -6.09 -14.12
CA TRP A 29 0.48 -6.36 -12.69
C TRP A 29 -0.27 -7.66 -12.40
N GLN A 30 -1.40 -7.91 -13.07
CA GLN A 30 -2.15 -9.15 -12.93
C GLN A 30 -1.32 -10.36 -13.41
N GLU A 31 -0.57 -10.22 -14.50
CA GLU A 31 0.31 -11.26 -15.02
C GLU A 31 1.43 -11.63 -14.03
N LYS A 32 1.95 -10.66 -13.24
CA LYS A 32 2.91 -10.97 -12.17
C LYS A 32 2.31 -11.90 -11.13
N TRP A 33 1.04 -11.74 -10.77
CA TRP A 33 0.37 -12.64 -9.84
C TRP A 33 0.17 -14.03 -10.43
N VAL A 34 -0.33 -14.12 -11.67
CA VAL A 34 -0.53 -15.40 -12.37
C VAL A 34 0.78 -16.19 -12.49
N ASN A 35 1.88 -15.50 -12.79
CA ASN A 35 3.21 -16.12 -12.92
C ASN A 35 3.97 -16.24 -11.59
N HIS A 36 3.34 -15.96 -10.45
CA HIS A 36 3.97 -15.94 -9.12
C HIS A 36 5.26 -15.09 -9.02
N LYS A 37 5.36 -14.02 -9.82
CA LYS A 37 6.45 -13.03 -9.79
C LYS A 37 6.18 -11.96 -8.72
N ILE A 38 5.97 -12.39 -7.49
CA ILE A 38 5.48 -11.58 -6.36
C ILE A 38 6.54 -11.35 -5.27
N ALA A 39 7.82 -11.22 -5.65
CA ALA A 39 8.95 -11.02 -4.72
C ALA A 39 8.85 -9.76 -3.84
N PHE A 40 7.89 -8.88 -4.11
CA PHE A 40 7.55 -7.76 -3.23
C PHE A 40 6.81 -8.19 -1.94
N HIS A 41 6.22 -9.39 -1.91
CA HIS A 41 5.51 -9.90 -0.73
C HIS A 41 6.47 -10.22 0.42
N GLN A 42 6.07 -9.90 1.64
CA GLN A 42 6.81 -10.18 2.87
C GLN A 42 5.97 -11.08 3.77
N GLU A 43 6.27 -12.38 3.78
CA GLU A 43 5.51 -13.41 4.52
C GLU A 43 5.41 -13.11 6.03
N ARG A 44 6.46 -12.51 6.60
CA ARG A 44 6.53 -12.14 8.03
C ARG A 44 6.07 -10.70 8.31
N GLY A 45 5.59 -10.01 7.29
CA GLY A 45 5.20 -8.61 7.31
C GLY A 45 6.37 -7.63 7.48
N HIS A 46 6.03 -6.34 7.40
CA HIS A 46 6.98 -5.24 7.41
C HIS A 46 7.50 -4.94 8.82
N GLN A 47 8.80 -5.15 9.02
CA GLN A 47 9.40 -5.08 10.36
C GLN A 47 9.36 -3.67 10.98
N LEU A 48 9.48 -2.61 10.16
CA LEU A 48 9.34 -1.25 10.68
C LEU A 48 7.90 -0.95 11.10
N LEU A 49 6.90 -1.45 10.37
CA LEU A 49 5.50 -1.28 10.79
C LEU A 49 5.28 -2.04 12.11
N LYS A 50 5.75 -3.28 12.21
CA LYS A 50 5.67 -4.06 13.46
C LYS A 50 6.28 -3.31 14.66
N LYS A 51 7.44 -2.67 14.46
CA LYS A 51 8.12 -1.86 15.49
C LYS A 51 7.30 -0.62 15.91
N HIS A 52 6.63 0.02 14.96
CA HIS A 52 5.94 1.31 15.18
C HIS A 52 4.41 1.18 15.32
N LEU A 53 3.86 -0.05 15.28
CA LEU A 53 2.42 -0.30 15.21
C LEU A 53 1.67 0.30 16.41
N ASP A 54 2.18 0.09 17.63
CA ASP A 54 1.52 0.58 18.83
C ASP A 54 1.49 2.11 18.88
N THR A 55 2.58 2.76 18.44
CA THR A 55 2.65 4.23 18.31
C THR A 55 1.72 4.76 17.22
N PHE A 56 1.59 4.03 16.11
CA PHE A 56 0.71 4.41 15.01
C PHE A 56 -0.78 4.33 15.39
N LEU A 57 -1.13 3.33 16.20
CA LEU A 57 -2.48 3.14 16.71
C LEU A 57 -2.82 4.08 17.88
N LYS A 58 -1.84 4.53 18.66
CA LYS A 58 -2.02 5.43 19.81
C LYS A 58 -3.07 4.96 20.83
N GLY A 59 -3.33 3.66 20.91
CA GLY A 59 -4.39 3.09 21.76
C GLY A 59 -5.82 3.46 21.33
N GLU A 60 -6.00 4.13 20.19
CA GLU A 60 -7.31 4.42 19.61
C GLU A 60 -7.99 3.11 19.20
N LYS A 61 -9.32 3.04 19.31
CA LYS A 61 -10.10 1.83 19.04
C LYS A 61 -10.93 2.00 17.77
N GLN A 62 -11.19 0.91 17.05
CA GLN A 62 -12.12 0.89 15.90
C GLN A 62 -11.75 1.87 14.77
N LEU A 63 -10.46 2.16 14.60
CA LEU A 63 -9.95 2.92 13.45
C LEU A 63 -10.32 2.25 12.12
N ARG A 64 -10.57 3.08 11.10
CA ARG A 64 -10.62 2.65 9.70
C ARG A 64 -9.24 2.83 9.07
N VAL A 65 -8.65 1.73 8.62
CA VAL A 65 -7.28 1.67 8.08
C VAL A 65 -7.34 1.32 6.60
N PHE A 66 -6.68 2.12 5.77
CA PHE A 66 -6.62 1.92 4.33
C PHE A 66 -5.27 1.39 3.86
N PHE A 67 -5.31 0.44 2.93
CA PHE A 67 -4.17 -0.21 2.29
C PHE A 67 -4.26 -0.03 0.77
N PRO A 68 -3.61 0.99 0.17
CA PRO A 68 -3.49 1.11 -1.27
C PRO A 68 -2.63 -0.04 -1.84
N LEU A 69 -3.01 -0.57 -3.01
CA LEU A 69 -2.31 -1.64 -3.73
C LEU A 69 -1.89 -2.78 -2.78
N CYS A 70 -2.87 -3.31 -2.04
CA CYS A 70 -2.63 -4.09 -0.84
C CYS A 70 -2.01 -5.46 -1.10
N GLY A 71 -2.12 -6.00 -2.32
CA GLY A 71 -1.79 -7.38 -2.62
C GLY A 71 -2.39 -8.32 -1.57
N LYS A 72 -1.51 -9.13 -0.97
CA LYS A 72 -1.83 -10.00 0.18
C LYS A 72 -1.09 -9.60 1.47
N ALA A 73 -0.96 -8.29 1.72
CA ALA A 73 -0.28 -7.76 2.91
C ALA A 73 -0.80 -8.38 4.22
N VAL A 74 0.07 -9.13 4.91
CA VAL A 74 -0.27 -9.81 6.19
C VAL A 74 -0.63 -8.83 7.30
N GLU A 75 -0.16 -7.59 7.18
CA GLU A 75 -0.39 -6.53 8.15
C GLU A 75 -1.86 -6.15 8.22
N MET A 76 -2.65 -6.33 7.14
CA MET A 76 -4.11 -6.15 7.19
C MET A 76 -4.74 -6.98 8.31
N LYS A 77 -4.28 -8.22 8.50
CA LYS A 77 -4.72 -9.07 9.60
C LYS A 77 -4.30 -8.53 10.97
N TRP A 78 -3.12 -7.92 11.09
CA TRP A 78 -2.64 -7.35 12.35
C TRP A 78 -3.52 -6.21 12.87
N PHE A 79 -4.05 -5.37 11.97
CA PHE A 79 -5.01 -4.32 12.32
C PHE A 79 -6.39 -4.89 12.63
N ALA A 80 -6.88 -5.83 11.83
CA ALA A 80 -8.17 -6.47 12.05
C ALA A 80 -8.24 -7.21 13.40
N ASP A 81 -7.16 -7.91 13.78
CA ASP A 81 -7.05 -8.62 15.07
C ASP A 81 -7.02 -7.69 16.28
N ARG A 82 -6.71 -6.41 16.07
CA ARG A 82 -6.79 -5.35 17.09
C ARG A 82 -8.15 -4.63 17.10
N GLY A 83 -9.12 -5.14 16.34
CA GLY A 83 -10.48 -4.59 16.28
C GLY A 83 -10.61 -3.34 15.41
N HIS A 84 -9.69 -3.12 14.48
CA HIS A 84 -9.78 -2.06 13.48
C HIS A 84 -10.47 -2.57 12.21
N SER A 85 -11.18 -1.68 11.50
CA SER A 85 -11.75 -1.99 10.20
C SER A 85 -10.71 -1.71 9.12
N VAL A 86 -10.47 -2.68 8.24
CA VAL A 86 -9.46 -2.60 7.19
C VAL A 86 -10.13 -2.57 5.82
N VAL A 87 -9.69 -1.65 4.98
CA VAL A 87 -10.07 -1.59 3.57
C VAL A 87 -8.80 -1.60 2.72
N GLY A 88 -8.74 -2.53 1.76
CA GLY A 88 -7.66 -2.60 0.78
C GLY A 88 -8.19 -2.44 -0.64
N VAL A 89 -7.34 -2.01 -1.56
CA VAL A 89 -7.61 -2.08 -3.01
C VAL A 89 -6.47 -2.81 -3.70
N GLU A 90 -6.82 -3.74 -4.57
CA GLU A 90 -5.89 -4.56 -5.34
C GLU A 90 -6.51 -4.88 -6.70
N ILE A 91 -5.72 -4.89 -7.76
CA ILE A 91 -6.22 -5.16 -9.12
C ILE A 91 -6.29 -6.67 -9.42
N SER A 92 -5.47 -7.46 -8.73
CA SER A 92 -5.39 -8.91 -8.86
C SER A 92 -6.38 -9.61 -7.95
N GLU A 93 -7.44 -10.16 -8.54
CA GLU A 93 -8.37 -11.05 -7.84
C GLU A 93 -7.63 -12.24 -7.21
N LEU A 94 -6.59 -12.77 -7.88
CA LEU A 94 -5.76 -13.86 -7.37
C LEU A 94 -5.07 -13.48 -6.06
N GLY A 95 -4.47 -12.28 -5.98
CA GLY A 95 -3.82 -11.81 -4.76
C GLY A 95 -4.79 -11.63 -3.59
N ILE A 96 -6.00 -11.15 -3.86
CA ILE A 96 -7.07 -11.04 -2.86
C ILE A 96 -7.49 -12.42 -2.34
N ARG A 97 -7.70 -13.39 -3.23
CA ARG A 97 -8.08 -14.76 -2.83
C ARG A 97 -6.98 -15.46 -2.05
N GLU A 98 -5.72 -15.28 -2.45
CA GLU A 98 -4.55 -15.78 -1.72
C GLU A 98 -4.48 -15.19 -0.31
N PHE A 99 -4.75 -13.88 -0.14
CA PHE A 99 -4.80 -13.26 1.19
C PHE A 99 -5.77 -13.98 2.13
N PHE A 100 -7.03 -14.15 1.71
CA PHE A 100 -8.02 -14.81 2.55
C PHE A 100 -7.66 -16.27 2.85
N THR A 101 -7.08 -16.96 1.87
CA THR A 101 -6.64 -18.35 2.00
C THR A 101 -5.50 -18.47 3.02
N GLU A 102 -4.46 -17.66 2.88
CA GLU A 102 -3.28 -17.68 3.76
C GLU A 102 -3.58 -17.21 5.18
N GLN A 103 -4.49 -16.24 5.33
CA GLN A 103 -4.93 -15.77 6.65
C GLN A 103 -5.99 -16.68 7.29
N ASN A 104 -6.40 -17.75 6.60
CA ASN A 104 -7.45 -18.68 7.02
C ASN A 104 -8.76 -17.95 7.40
N LEU A 105 -9.24 -17.10 6.50
CA LEU A 105 -10.43 -16.28 6.67
C LEU A 105 -11.48 -16.61 5.60
N SER A 106 -12.69 -16.95 6.04
CA SER A 106 -13.84 -17.02 5.15
C SER A 106 -14.25 -15.61 4.67
N TYR A 107 -14.73 -15.53 3.44
CA TYR A 107 -15.19 -14.28 2.82
C TYR A 107 -16.40 -14.49 1.92
N SER A 108 -17.09 -13.40 1.62
CA SER A 108 -18.11 -13.29 0.57
C SER A 108 -17.66 -12.32 -0.51
N GLU A 109 -18.26 -12.45 -1.69
CA GLU A 109 -18.02 -11.58 -2.85
C GLU A 109 -19.28 -10.80 -3.19
N GLU A 110 -19.12 -9.51 -3.49
CA GLU A 110 -20.20 -8.65 -3.98
C GLU A 110 -19.72 -7.85 -5.19
N GLN A 111 -20.62 -7.59 -6.15
CA GLN A 111 -20.33 -6.71 -7.29
C GLN A 111 -20.38 -5.24 -6.86
N ILE A 112 -19.50 -4.42 -7.43
CA ILE A 112 -19.52 -2.95 -7.24
C ILE A 112 -20.25 -2.33 -8.43
N MET A 113 -21.45 -1.80 -8.21
CA MET A 113 -22.31 -1.32 -9.30
C MET A 113 -21.72 -0.09 -10.01
N GLU A 114 -20.97 0.74 -9.29
CA GLU A 114 -20.39 1.98 -9.78
C GLU A 114 -19.14 1.78 -10.64
N ILE A 115 -18.58 0.55 -10.66
CA ILE A 115 -17.36 0.21 -11.39
C ILE A 115 -17.59 -1.12 -12.12
N PRO A 116 -17.88 -1.09 -13.44
CA PRO A 116 -18.18 -2.30 -14.21
C PRO A 116 -17.10 -3.38 -14.07
N GLY A 117 -17.52 -4.60 -13.71
CA GLY A 117 -16.64 -5.76 -13.55
C GLY A 117 -15.85 -5.79 -12.23
N ALA A 118 -15.94 -4.76 -11.39
CA ALA A 118 -15.27 -4.74 -10.11
C ALA A 118 -16.07 -5.51 -9.04
N LYS A 119 -15.32 -6.07 -8.08
CA LYS A 119 -15.87 -6.81 -6.95
C LYS A 119 -15.31 -6.27 -5.64
N VAL A 120 -16.01 -6.53 -4.55
CA VAL A 120 -15.48 -6.41 -3.19
C VAL A 120 -15.55 -7.76 -2.49
N PHE A 121 -14.47 -8.12 -1.81
CA PHE A 121 -14.32 -9.34 -1.04
C PHE A 121 -14.35 -8.95 0.44
N LYS A 122 -15.32 -9.47 1.20
CA LYS A 122 -15.52 -9.09 2.60
C LYS A 122 -15.31 -10.29 3.52
N SER A 123 -14.49 -10.15 4.56
CA SER A 123 -14.34 -11.19 5.56
C SER A 123 -15.69 -11.46 6.26
N SER A 124 -15.96 -12.71 6.63
CA SER A 124 -17.21 -13.06 7.35
C SER A 124 -17.32 -12.36 8.72
N SER A 125 -16.19 -11.93 9.30
CA SER A 125 -16.14 -11.12 10.51
C SER A 125 -16.50 -9.64 10.29
N GLY A 126 -16.57 -9.17 9.04
CA GLY A 126 -16.85 -7.79 8.68
C GLY A 126 -15.67 -6.81 8.85
N ASN A 127 -14.52 -7.26 9.35
CA ASN A 127 -13.40 -6.38 9.69
C ASN A 127 -12.45 -6.09 8.51
N ILE A 128 -12.52 -6.84 7.41
CA ILE A 128 -11.66 -6.64 6.23
C ILE A 128 -12.52 -6.61 4.96
N SER A 129 -12.39 -5.55 4.17
CA SER A 129 -12.99 -5.42 2.82
C SER A 129 -11.92 -5.14 1.78
N LEU A 130 -11.75 -6.01 0.79
CA LEU A 130 -10.76 -5.86 -0.28
C LEU A 130 -11.46 -5.60 -1.61
N TYR A 131 -11.18 -4.43 -2.20
CA TYR A 131 -11.76 -3.98 -3.46
C TYR A 131 -10.90 -4.48 -4.62
N CYS A 132 -11.49 -5.29 -5.48
CA CYS A 132 -10.89 -5.80 -6.71
C CYS A 132 -11.15 -4.82 -7.86
N CYS A 133 -10.37 -3.75 -7.93
CA CYS A 133 -10.44 -2.74 -8.98
C CYS A 133 -9.16 -1.89 -9.04
N SER A 134 -9.08 -1.01 -10.04
CA SER A 134 -8.04 0.01 -10.06
C SER A 134 -8.26 1.02 -8.93
N LEU A 135 -7.19 1.39 -8.24
CA LEU A 135 -7.21 2.48 -7.25
C LEU A 135 -7.77 3.78 -7.85
N PHE A 136 -7.52 4.03 -9.14
CA PHE A 136 -7.98 5.24 -9.82
C PHE A 136 -9.49 5.29 -10.05
N ASP A 137 -10.16 4.15 -9.91
CA ASP A 137 -11.60 3.98 -10.03
C ASP A 137 -12.29 3.92 -8.67
N LEU A 138 -11.54 3.57 -7.62
CA LEU A 138 -12.01 3.41 -6.25
C LEU A 138 -12.83 4.58 -5.68
N PRO A 139 -12.55 5.87 -6.00
CA PRO A 139 -13.40 6.97 -5.55
C PRO A 139 -14.88 6.82 -5.95
N ARG A 140 -15.19 6.12 -7.05
CA ARG A 140 -16.56 5.88 -7.50
C ARG A 140 -17.33 4.92 -6.60
N ALA A 141 -16.63 4.07 -5.85
CA ALA A 141 -17.24 3.08 -4.96
C ALA A 141 -17.63 3.65 -3.57
N ASN A 142 -17.47 4.96 -3.35
CA ASN A 142 -17.90 5.67 -2.13
C ASN A 142 -17.47 4.99 -0.81
N ILE A 143 -16.22 4.54 -0.72
CA ILE A 143 -15.69 3.74 0.41
C ILE A 143 -15.52 4.52 1.74
N GLY A 144 -15.89 5.81 1.74
CA GLY A 144 -15.78 6.72 2.87
C GLY A 144 -14.35 7.19 3.11
N LYS A 145 -14.09 7.60 4.36
CA LYS A 145 -12.80 8.17 4.80
C LYS A 145 -12.12 7.31 5.86
N PHE A 146 -10.81 7.47 6.02
CA PHE A 146 -9.95 6.65 6.85
C PHE A 146 -9.16 7.48 7.87
N ASP A 147 -8.92 6.86 9.02
CA ASP A 147 -8.15 7.44 10.12
C ASP A 147 -6.65 7.17 9.94
N ARG A 148 -6.32 6.08 9.24
CA ARG A 148 -4.95 5.58 9.04
C ARG A 148 -4.74 5.09 7.62
N ILE A 149 -3.56 5.35 7.07
CA ILE A 149 -3.11 4.78 5.79
C ILE A 149 -1.77 4.07 6.01
N TRP A 150 -1.67 2.83 5.53
CA TRP A 150 -0.41 2.10 5.41
C TRP A 150 -0.05 1.92 3.94
N ASP A 151 0.91 2.71 3.47
CA ASP A 151 1.37 2.70 2.08
C ASP A 151 2.78 2.11 2.03
N ARG A 152 2.85 0.85 1.59
CA ARG A 152 4.12 0.16 1.36
C ARG A 152 4.00 -0.66 0.11
N GLY A 153 4.92 -0.42 -0.83
CA GLY A 153 4.83 -1.04 -2.14
C GLY A 153 3.68 -0.50 -2.99
N ALA A 154 3.00 0.59 -2.56
CA ALA A 154 1.92 1.20 -3.30
C ALA A 154 2.40 2.44 -4.07
N LEU A 155 2.73 3.56 -3.40
CA LEU A 155 3.22 4.78 -4.09
C LEU A 155 4.41 4.48 -5.01
N VAL A 156 5.33 3.64 -4.56
CA VAL A 156 6.54 3.24 -5.32
C VAL A 156 6.22 2.33 -6.53
N ALA A 157 5.05 1.70 -6.55
CA ALA A 157 4.55 0.87 -7.66
C ALA A 157 3.73 1.68 -8.68
N ILE A 158 3.27 2.87 -8.32
CA ILE A 158 2.55 3.78 -9.23
C ILE A 158 3.51 4.34 -10.27
N ASN A 159 3.06 4.36 -11.53
CA ASN A 159 3.77 4.98 -12.64
C ASN A 159 4.10 6.44 -12.30
N PRO A 160 5.32 6.93 -12.56
CA PRO A 160 5.72 8.27 -12.14
C PRO A 160 4.77 9.40 -12.58
N GLY A 161 4.23 9.32 -13.81
CA GLY A 161 3.25 10.27 -14.32
C GLY A 161 1.91 10.30 -13.56
N ASP A 162 1.57 9.21 -12.86
CA ASP A 162 0.30 9.07 -12.14
C ASP A 162 0.40 9.45 -10.65
N ARG A 163 1.60 9.73 -10.13
CA ARG A 163 1.83 9.94 -8.69
C ARG A 163 1.06 11.14 -8.13
N LYS A 164 0.88 12.21 -8.92
CA LYS A 164 0.03 13.34 -8.50
C LYS A 164 -1.42 12.89 -8.32
N ARG A 165 -1.98 12.20 -9.31
CA ARG A 165 -3.35 11.68 -9.26
C ARG A 165 -3.53 10.69 -8.09
N TYR A 166 -2.53 9.85 -7.84
CA TYR A 166 -2.49 8.97 -6.67
C TYR A 166 -2.58 9.77 -5.36
N ALA A 167 -1.74 10.79 -5.19
CA ALA A 167 -1.73 11.62 -3.99
C ALA A 167 -3.08 12.35 -3.78
N ASP A 168 -3.65 12.90 -4.85
CA ASP A 168 -4.97 13.55 -4.81
C ASP A 168 -6.05 12.57 -4.31
N ILE A 169 -6.04 11.32 -4.79
CA ILE A 169 -6.95 10.27 -4.32
C ILE A 169 -6.69 9.94 -2.85
N MET A 170 -5.42 9.71 -2.45
CA MET A 170 -5.09 9.36 -1.07
C MET A 170 -5.57 10.43 -0.08
N LEU A 171 -5.30 11.71 -0.36
CA LEU A 171 -5.76 12.82 0.45
C LEU A 171 -7.29 12.92 0.47
N SER A 172 -7.96 12.61 -0.65
CA SER A 172 -9.42 12.55 -0.69
C SER A 172 -10.00 11.40 0.17
N LEU A 173 -9.19 10.43 0.60
CA LEU A 173 -9.64 9.32 1.45
C LEU A 173 -9.38 9.57 2.94
N THR A 174 -8.66 10.63 3.33
CA THR A 174 -8.33 10.88 4.73
C THR A 174 -9.39 11.68 5.50
N ARG A 175 -9.53 11.37 6.79
CA ARG A 175 -10.25 12.20 7.78
C ARG A 175 -9.33 13.29 8.34
N THR A 176 -9.90 14.32 8.97
CA THR A 176 -9.11 15.27 9.77
C THR A 176 -8.37 14.54 10.89
N GLY A 177 -7.09 14.83 11.08
CA GLY A 177 -6.24 14.17 12.11
C GLY A 177 -5.80 12.76 11.74
N PHE A 178 -5.82 12.40 10.45
CA PHE A 178 -5.30 11.11 9.99
C PHE A 178 -3.81 10.93 10.29
N GLN A 179 -3.34 9.69 10.25
CA GLN A 179 -1.91 9.41 10.15
C GLN A 179 -1.64 8.58 8.91
N TYR A 180 -0.62 8.97 8.16
CA TYR A 180 -0.18 8.30 6.95
C TYR A 180 1.24 7.79 7.17
N LEU A 181 1.40 6.46 7.17
CA LEU A 181 2.69 5.82 7.14
C LEU A 181 3.05 5.42 5.72
N LEU A 182 4.09 6.06 5.19
CA LEU A 182 4.60 5.85 3.84
C LEU A 182 5.98 5.20 3.89
N SER A 183 6.12 4.08 3.19
CA SER A 183 7.37 3.34 3.04
C SER A 183 7.92 3.55 1.63
N VAL A 184 9.05 4.24 1.55
CA VAL A 184 9.78 4.48 0.29
C VAL A 184 11.15 3.85 0.30
N PHE A 185 11.69 3.72 -0.90
CA PHE A 185 12.98 3.13 -1.20
C PHE A 185 13.91 4.21 -1.73
N SER A 186 15.10 4.36 -1.12
CA SER A 186 16.14 5.29 -1.59
C SER A 186 17.28 4.49 -2.20
N TYR A 187 17.46 4.64 -3.52
CA TYR A 187 18.49 3.98 -4.32
C TYR A 187 18.82 4.86 -5.54
N ASP A 188 19.92 4.54 -6.21
CA ASP A 188 20.35 5.19 -7.46
C ASP A 188 19.42 4.78 -8.63
N PRO A 189 18.57 5.69 -9.16
CA PRO A 189 17.58 5.35 -10.17
C PRO A 189 18.19 5.04 -11.55
N THR A 190 19.46 5.38 -11.78
CA THR A 190 20.18 5.08 -13.03
C THR A 190 20.55 3.61 -13.15
N LYS A 191 20.68 2.90 -12.02
CA LYS A 191 21.10 1.49 -11.96
C LYS A 191 19.93 0.51 -12.03
N HIS A 192 18.70 0.96 -11.78
CA HIS A 192 17.51 0.11 -11.79
C HIS A 192 16.33 0.83 -12.43
N ALA A 193 15.71 0.23 -13.45
CA ALA A 193 14.56 0.78 -14.18
C ALA A 193 13.22 0.71 -13.42
N GLY A 194 13.23 0.88 -12.09
CA GLY A 194 12.06 0.74 -11.23
C GLY A 194 11.73 -0.73 -10.89
N SER A 195 10.55 -0.99 -10.30
CA SER A 195 10.12 -2.19 -9.54
C SER A 195 10.49 -3.57 -10.12
N LYS A 196 11.79 -3.87 -10.13
CA LYS A 196 12.37 -5.19 -9.93
C LYS A 196 12.72 -5.21 -8.45
N ALA A 197 12.07 -6.11 -7.73
CA ALA A 197 12.26 -6.28 -6.30
C ALA A 197 13.66 -6.85 -6.06
N ASP A 198 14.68 -6.00 -5.91
CA ASP A 198 16.05 -6.43 -5.62
C ASP A 198 16.62 -5.67 -4.41
N SER A 199 16.57 -6.35 -3.27
CA SER A 199 17.65 -6.63 -2.31
C SER A 199 18.87 -5.70 -2.16
N ALA A 200 18.75 -4.37 -2.19
CA ALA A 200 19.78 -3.47 -1.60
C ALA A 200 19.26 -2.06 -1.31
N ILE A 201 17.99 -1.91 -0.93
CA ILE A 201 17.38 -0.58 -0.88
C ILE A 201 17.10 -0.13 0.55
N SER A 202 17.63 1.05 0.90
CA SER A 202 17.33 1.69 2.18
C SER A 202 15.84 2.05 2.21
N CYS A 203 15.12 1.43 3.13
CA CYS A 203 13.71 1.69 3.37
C CYS A 203 13.57 2.83 4.37
N LYS A 204 12.97 3.94 3.96
CA LYS A 204 12.61 5.05 4.86
C LYS A 204 11.11 4.99 5.12
N LEU A 205 10.74 5.11 6.40
CA LEU A 205 9.37 5.29 6.84
C LEU A 205 9.16 6.78 7.12
N GLU A 206 8.29 7.43 6.35
CA GLU A 206 7.91 8.82 6.58
C GLU A 206 6.53 8.86 7.26
N MET A 207 6.44 9.68 8.30
CA MET A 207 5.18 10.02 8.96
C MET A 207 4.72 11.36 8.40
N GLY A 208 3.66 11.33 7.59
CA GLY A 208 2.93 12.56 7.24
C GLY A 208 2.03 12.97 8.41
N ILE A 209 2.15 14.23 8.84
CA ILE A 209 1.23 14.89 9.79
C ILE A 209 0.17 15.63 8.98
#